data_AF-X1CHD6-F1
#
_entry.id   AF-X1CHD6-F1
#
_cell.length_a   1.000
_cell.length_b   1.000
_cell.length_c   1.000
_cell.angle_alpha   90.00
_cell.angle_beta   90.00
_cell.angle_gamma   90.00
#
_symmetry.space_group_name_H-M   'P 1'
#
loop_
_entity.id
_entity.type
_entity.pdbx_description
1 polymer ?
#
loop_
_entity_poly.entity_id
_entity_poly.type
_entity_poly.pdbx_seq_one_letter_code
_entity_poly.pdbx_strand_id
1 'polypeptide(L)'
;KFVIIRSEPSFASYFIDKLKPEESLISQFFPPIFKKFPDLKYFLIVRTEKQEMFLKKKLKNYINNSNIVIARYMPDMVDLCYYSALVISGGGTIVRESSLLNVPSIEYFPGDTAPQEHFLINNGFPLLHIKDCEEIVKKSIEIISSKPNSDRFNNSFKEKIKKFENPNDICFNFVRDDLID
;
A
#
# COMPACT_ATOMS: atom_id res chain seq x y z
N LYS A 1 -10.55 -3.99 -12.09
CA LYS A 1 -9.63 -3.98 -10.93
C LYS A 1 -8.76 -2.73 -11.01
N PHE A 2 -8.30 -2.18 -9.90
CA PHE A 2 -7.58 -0.91 -9.85
C PHE A 2 -6.32 -1.02 -8.98
N VAL A 3 -5.41 -0.07 -9.12
CA VAL A 3 -4.18 0.02 -8.32
C VAL A 3 -4.29 1.23 -7.40
N ILE A 4 -3.96 1.05 -6.13
CA ILE A 4 -3.84 2.13 -5.16
C ILE A 4 -2.36 2.43 -4.96
N ILE A 5 -1.97 3.69 -5.05
CA ILE A 5 -0.61 4.14 -4.78
C ILE A 5 -0.69 5.30 -3.79
N ARG A 6 -0.17 5.13 -2.58
CA ARG A 6 -0.22 6.14 -1.52
C ARG A 6 1.16 6.74 -1.27
N SER A 7 1.23 8.07 -1.22
CA SER A 7 2.50 8.76 -1.02
C SER A 7 3.09 8.53 0.37
N GLU A 8 4.42 8.61 0.40
CA GLU A 8 5.25 8.68 1.58
C GLU A 8 4.94 9.90 2.45
N PRO A 9 5.09 9.80 3.79
CA PRO A 9 5.05 10.93 4.71
C PRO A 9 6.38 11.72 4.63
N SER A 10 6.63 12.36 3.50
CA SER A 10 7.84 13.15 3.20
C SER A 10 8.16 14.26 4.22
N PHE A 11 7.20 14.69 5.05
CA PHE A 11 7.40 15.65 6.13
C PHE A 11 7.98 15.06 7.41
N ALA A 12 8.03 13.72 7.53
CA ALA A 12 8.55 13.07 8.71
C ALA A 12 10.09 13.18 8.77
N SER A 13 10.65 13.19 9.98
CA SER A 13 12.08 13.41 10.21
C SER A 13 12.99 12.44 9.44
N TYR A 14 12.56 11.19 9.27
CA TYR A 14 13.30 10.15 8.54
C TYR A 14 13.32 10.35 7.00
N PHE A 15 12.63 11.36 6.46
CA PHE A 15 12.67 11.75 5.06
C PHE A 15 13.48 13.03 4.78
N ILE A 16 13.94 13.77 5.81
CA ILE A 16 14.59 15.09 5.67
C ILE A 16 15.73 15.07 4.65
N ASP A 17 16.58 14.04 4.69
CA ASP A 17 17.76 13.92 3.81
C ASP A 17 17.51 13.09 2.54
N LYS A 18 16.28 12.58 2.37
CA LYS A 18 15.93 11.66 1.28
C LYS A 18 15.05 12.28 0.21
N LEU A 19 14.17 13.21 0.61
CA LEU A 19 13.16 13.76 -0.27
C LEU A 19 12.68 15.11 0.24
N LYS A 20 12.44 16.08 -0.65
CA LYS A 20 11.80 17.33 -0.21
C LYS A 20 10.37 17.06 0.24
N PRO A 21 9.84 17.81 1.21
CA PRO A 21 8.50 17.55 1.76
C PRO A 21 7.38 17.56 0.70
N GLU A 22 7.48 18.36 -0.35
CA GLU A 22 6.52 18.41 -1.45
C GLU A 22 6.67 17.30 -2.49
N GLU A 23 7.80 16.59 -2.53
CA GLU A 23 8.09 15.60 -3.56
C GLU A 23 7.45 14.24 -3.25
N SER A 24 7.39 13.38 -4.28
CA SER A 24 7.00 11.98 -4.12
C SER A 24 7.65 11.08 -5.18
N LEU A 25 8.16 9.93 -4.74
CA LEU A 25 8.72 8.86 -5.56
C LEU A 25 7.70 8.25 -6.53
N ILE A 26 6.39 8.43 -6.28
CA ILE A 26 5.32 8.04 -7.21
C ILE A 26 5.61 8.58 -8.62
N SER A 27 6.11 9.81 -8.72
CA SER A 27 6.43 10.42 -10.02
C SER A 27 7.48 9.67 -10.84
N GLN A 28 8.29 8.80 -10.21
CA GLN A 28 9.36 8.04 -10.83
C GLN A 28 8.84 6.67 -11.31
N PHE A 29 8.19 5.89 -10.43
CA PHE A 29 7.79 4.53 -10.75
C PHE A 29 6.39 4.41 -11.38
N PHE A 30 5.49 5.38 -11.19
CA PHE A 30 4.15 5.31 -11.77
C PHE A 30 4.12 5.33 -13.32
N PRO A 31 4.82 6.25 -14.01
CA PRO A 31 4.75 6.34 -15.47
C PRO A 31 5.01 5.04 -16.24
N PRO A 32 6.07 4.25 -15.95
CA PRO A 32 6.30 2.98 -16.65
C PRO A 32 5.23 1.92 -16.35
N ILE A 33 4.69 1.88 -15.12
CA ILE A 33 3.58 0.97 -14.77
C ILE A 33 2.33 1.34 -15.58
N PHE A 34 1.97 2.62 -15.61
CA PHE A 34 0.81 3.12 -16.35
C PHE A 34 0.92 2.84 -17.85
N LYS A 35 2.10 3.06 -18.46
CA LYS A 35 2.34 2.77 -19.88
C LYS A 35 2.10 1.30 -20.23
N LYS A 36 2.36 0.39 -19.30
CA LYS A 36 2.16 -1.05 -19.52
C LYS A 36 0.69 -1.46 -19.37
N PHE A 37 -0.08 -0.80 -18.52
CA PHE A 37 -1.50 -1.11 -18.26
C PHE A 37 -2.38 0.14 -18.24
N PRO A 38 -2.50 0.88 -19.36
CA PRO A 38 -3.19 2.17 -19.39
C PRO A 38 -4.70 2.06 -19.12
N ASP A 39 -5.28 0.86 -19.29
CA ASP A 39 -6.72 0.59 -19.10
C ASP A 39 -7.11 0.34 -17.64
N LEU A 40 -6.13 0.19 -16.73
CA LEU A 40 -6.41 0.06 -15.30
C LEU A 40 -6.70 1.43 -14.69
N LYS A 41 -7.61 1.46 -13.72
CA LYS A 41 -7.82 2.64 -12.89
C LYS A 41 -6.71 2.73 -11.82
N TYR A 42 -6.17 3.93 -11.62
CA TYR A 42 -5.12 4.24 -10.65
C TYR A 42 -5.60 5.32 -9.68
N PHE A 43 -5.53 5.03 -8.39
CA PHE A 43 -5.78 5.99 -7.32
C PHE A 43 -4.44 6.40 -6.70
N LEU A 44 -3.99 7.60 -7.02
CA LEU A 44 -2.78 8.22 -6.47
C LEU A 44 -3.18 9.06 -5.25
N ILE A 45 -3.05 8.48 -4.06
CA ILE A 45 -3.48 9.09 -2.81
C ILE A 45 -2.30 9.82 -2.17
N VAL A 46 -2.36 11.15 -2.12
CA VAL A 46 -1.28 11.98 -1.59
C VAL A 46 -1.60 12.49 -0.19
N ARG A 47 -0.58 12.75 0.63
CA ARG A 47 -0.77 13.19 2.03
C ARG A 47 -1.01 14.69 2.17
N THR A 48 -0.53 15.50 1.22
CA THR A 48 -0.60 16.95 1.31
C THR A 48 -0.95 17.60 -0.02
N GLU A 49 -1.42 18.84 0.03
CA GLU A 49 -1.65 19.65 -1.17
C GLU A 49 -0.38 19.83 -2.01
N LYS A 50 0.75 20.04 -1.34
CA LYS A 50 2.04 20.25 -2.02
C LYS A 50 2.45 19.02 -2.83
N GLN A 51 2.26 17.82 -2.27
CA GLN A 51 2.47 16.56 -3.00
C GLN A 51 1.48 16.41 -4.17
N GLU A 52 0.22 16.82 -4.00
CA GLU A 52 -0.76 16.82 -5.08
C GLU A 52 -0.31 17.70 -6.25
N MET A 53 0.09 18.94 -5.96
CA MET A 53 0.60 19.89 -6.96
C MET A 53 1.87 19.38 -7.63
N PHE A 54 2.79 18.79 -6.85
CA PHE A 54 4.01 18.20 -7.36
C PHE A 54 3.72 17.07 -8.35
N LEU A 55 2.86 16.11 -7.98
CA LEU A 55 2.48 15.01 -8.86
C LEU A 55 1.74 15.50 -10.11
N LYS A 56 0.80 16.44 -9.98
CA LYS A 56 0.12 17.04 -11.14
C LYS A 56 1.12 17.68 -12.11
N LYS A 57 2.14 18.37 -11.60
CA LYS A 57 3.20 18.97 -12.43
C LYS A 57 4.08 17.90 -13.10
N LYS A 58 4.55 16.90 -12.36
CA LYS A 58 5.45 15.85 -12.87
C LYS A 58 4.74 14.89 -13.83
N LEU A 59 3.46 14.62 -13.60
CA LEU A 59 2.64 13.70 -14.37
C LEU A 59 1.73 14.41 -15.37
N LYS A 60 2.05 15.66 -15.76
CA LYS A 60 1.20 16.50 -16.65
C LYS A 60 0.73 15.80 -17.94
N ASN A 61 1.54 14.87 -18.47
CA ASN A 61 1.22 14.12 -19.70
C ASN A 61 0.23 12.97 -19.46
N TYR A 62 -0.08 12.65 -18.21
CA TYR A 62 -0.93 11.53 -17.80
C TYR A 62 -2.23 12.01 -17.15
N ILE A 63 -2.20 13.10 -16.37
CA ILE A 63 -3.34 13.51 -15.52
C ILE A 63 -4.67 13.80 -16.23
N ASN A 64 -4.66 14.05 -17.54
CA ASN A 64 -5.89 14.22 -18.33
C ASN A 64 -6.57 12.88 -18.66
N ASN A 65 -5.94 11.75 -18.33
CA ASN A 65 -6.52 10.44 -18.54
C ASN A 65 -7.52 10.11 -17.42
N SER A 66 -8.76 9.78 -17.80
CA SER A 66 -9.83 9.42 -16.88
C SER A 66 -9.50 8.21 -15.98
N ASN A 67 -8.52 7.38 -16.34
CA ASN A 67 -8.05 6.26 -15.55
C ASN A 67 -7.14 6.65 -14.38
N ILE A 68 -6.79 7.92 -14.23
CA ILE A 68 -5.94 8.40 -13.15
C ILE A 68 -6.74 9.34 -12.25
N VAL A 69 -6.73 9.06 -10.95
CA VAL A 69 -7.34 9.92 -9.93
C VAL A 69 -6.26 10.28 -8.93
N ILE A 70 -5.98 11.57 -8.78
CA ILE A 70 -5.11 12.09 -7.72
C ILE A 70 -6.01 12.70 -6.65
N ALA A 71 -5.91 12.21 -5.41
CA ALA A 71 -6.76 12.64 -4.30
C ALA A 71 -5.98 12.73 -2.99
N ARG A 72 -6.41 13.58 -2.06
CA ARG A 72 -5.88 13.63 -0.69
C ARG A 72 -6.61 12.72 0.27
N TYR A 73 -7.84 12.37 -0.07
CA TYR A 73 -8.74 11.56 0.73
C TYR A 73 -9.57 10.67 -0.17
N MET A 74 -9.79 9.44 0.25
CA MET A 74 -10.80 8.55 -0.28
C MET A 74 -11.55 7.92 0.90
N PRO A 75 -12.89 7.88 0.87
CA PRO A 75 -13.65 7.10 1.83
C PRO A 75 -13.44 5.60 1.59
N ASP A 76 -13.81 4.78 2.58
CA ASP A 76 -13.87 3.32 2.46
C ASP A 76 -12.58 2.66 1.97
N MET A 77 -11.45 3.16 2.46
CA MET A 77 -10.11 2.72 2.04
C MET A 77 -9.87 1.22 2.22
N VAL A 78 -10.43 0.61 3.25
CA VAL A 78 -10.30 -0.82 3.51
C VAL A 78 -10.99 -1.63 2.42
N ASP A 79 -12.21 -1.24 2.04
CA ASP A 79 -12.97 -1.88 0.94
C ASP A 79 -12.26 -1.65 -0.40
N LEU A 80 -11.73 -0.44 -0.62
CA LEU A 80 -10.93 -0.16 -1.80
C LEU A 80 -9.69 -1.04 -1.86
N CYS A 81 -8.98 -1.19 -0.73
CA CYS A 81 -7.83 -2.08 -0.64
C CYS A 81 -8.25 -3.51 -0.99
N TYR A 82 -9.34 -4.02 -0.41
CA TYR A 82 -9.88 -5.35 -0.68
C TYR A 82 -10.07 -5.60 -2.18
N TYR A 83 -10.72 -4.68 -2.91
CA TYR A 83 -10.99 -4.87 -4.35
C TYR A 83 -9.83 -4.49 -5.28
N SER A 84 -8.76 -3.92 -4.75
CA SER A 84 -7.59 -3.55 -5.55
C SER A 84 -6.84 -4.78 -6.07
N ALA A 85 -6.11 -4.58 -7.17
CA ALA A 85 -5.18 -5.55 -7.72
C ALA A 85 -3.82 -5.50 -7.01
N LEU A 86 -3.43 -4.30 -6.58
CA LEU A 86 -2.13 -4.01 -5.99
C LEU A 86 -2.26 -2.72 -5.17
N VAL A 87 -1.65 -2.71 -3.99
CA VAL A 87 -1.43 -1.52 -3.18
C VAL A 87 0.06 -1.21 -3.11
N ILE A 88 0.45 0.03 -3.37
CA ILE A 88 1.83 0.51 -3.26
C ILE A 88 1.83 1.69 -2.29
N SER A 89 2.73 1.75 -1.30
CA SER A 89 2.74 2.84 -0.33
C SER A 89 4.11 3.18 0.23
N GLY A 90 4.36 4.47 0.41
CA GLY A 90 5.56 4.97 1.09
C GLY A 90 5.42 5.00 2.62
N GLY A 91 4.33 4.50 3.17
CA GLY A 91 4.15 4.28 4.61
C GLY A 91 3.41 2.98 4.92
N GLY A 92 3.76 2.37 6.06
CA GLY A 92 3.41 0.98 6.38
C GLY A 92 1.94 0.67 6.67
N THR A 93 1.13 1.62 7.16
CA THR A 93 -0.24 1.30 7.62
C THR A 93 -1.11 0.64 6.55
N ILE A 94 -1.24 1.27 5.38
CA ILE A 94 -2.14 0.78 4.32
C ILE A 94 -1.65 -0.54 3.70
N VAL A 95 -0.33 -0.77 3.65
CA VAL A 95 0.24 -2.01 3.10
C VAL A 95 0.10 -3.17 4.07
N ARG A 96 0.15 -2.92 5.39
CA ARG A 96 -0.22 -3.91 6.41
C ARG A 96 -1.70 -4.30 6.28
N GLU A 97 -2.60 -3.32 6.24
CA GLU A 97 -4.04 -3.55 6.12
C GLU A 97 -4.38 -4.33 4.85
N SER A 98 -3.85 -3.92 3.69
CA SER A 98 -4.13 -4.59 2.41
C SER A 98 -3.51 -5.99 2.32
N SER A 99 -2.28 -6.19 2.82
CA SER A 99 -1.68 -7.53 2.83
C SER A 99 -2.42 -8.51 3.74
N LEU A 100 -2.97 -8.05 4.89
CA LEU A 100 -3.87 -8.83 5.74
C LEU A 100 -5.19 -9.20 5.03
N LEU A 101 -5.60 -8.45 4.02
CA LEU A 101 -6.70 -8.79 3.11
C LEU A 101 -6.27 -9.69 1.94
N ASN A 102 -5.07 -10.28 2.03
CA ASN A 102 -4.45 -11.10 1.00
C ASN A 102 -4.31 -10.37 -0.36
N VAL A 103 -4.14 -9.04 -0.32
CA VAL A 103 -3.91 -8.21 -1.50
C VAL A 103 -2.41 -7.95 -1.65
N PRO A 104 -1.82 -8.21 -2.84
CA PRO A 104 -0.43 -7.88 -3.11
C PRO A 104 -0.11 -6.43 -2.77
N SER A 105 0.91 -6.24 -1.95
CA SER A 105 1.25 -4.96 -1.35
C SER A 105 2.75 -4.69 -1.45
N ILE A 106 3.13 -3.49 -1.88
CA ILE A 106 4.52 -3.05 -1.96
C ILE A 106 4.69 -1.82 -1.06
N GLU A 107 5.47 -1.97 0.00
CA GLU A 107 6.00 -0.84 0.75
C GLU A 107 7.27 -0.32 0.09
N TYR A 108 7.40 1.00 -0.07
CA TYR A 108 8.63 1.64 -0.55
C TYR A 108 9.24 2.62 0.46
N PHE A 109 8.96 2.39 1.74
CA PHE A 109 9.55 3.15 2.83
C PHE A 109 11.09 3.08 2.74
N PRO A 110 11.83 4.19 2.89
CA PRO A 110 13.26 4.16 2.64
C PRO A 110 14.08 3.67 3.86
N GLY A 111 13.45 3.47 5.02
CA GLY A 111 14.09 2.93 6.22
C GLY A 111 14.12 1.40 6.22
N ASP A 112 14.46 0.80 7.35
CA ASP A 112 14.44 -0.65 7.47
C ASP A 112 13.02 -1.20 7.53
N THR A 113 12.87 -2.47 7.16
CA THR A 113 11.60 -3.18 7.28
C THR A 113 11.17 -3.17 8.74
N ALA A 114 9.99 -2.65 9.01
CA ALA A 114 9.50 -2.62 10.37
C ALA A 114 9.16 -4.05 10.87
N PRO A 115 9.19 -4.30 12.20
CA PRO A 115 8.95 -5.64 12.76
C PRO A 115 7.62 -6.26 12.32
N GLN A 116 6.58 -5.42 12.14
CA GLN A 116 5.26 -5.86 11.69
C GLN A 116 5.30 -6.37 10.24
N GLU A 117 6.00 -5.69 9.35
CA GLU A 117 6.23 -6.15 7.97
C GLU A 117 7.00 -7.47 7.97
N HIS A 118 8.05 -7.60 8.79
CA HIS A 118 8.80 -8.85 8.93
C HIS A 118 7.88 -10.00 9.34
N PHE A 119 7.02 -9.78 10.33
CA PHE A 119 6.03 -10.77 10.74
C PHE A 119 5.12 -11.18 9.59
N LEU A 120 4.55 -10.21 8.86
CA LEU A 120 3.63 -10.49 7.74
C LEU A 120 4.34 -11.26 6.61
N ILE A 121 5.54 -10.83 6.23
CA ILE A 121 6.36 -11.46 5.18
C ILE A 121 6.71 -12.90 5.58
N ASN A 122 7.23 -13.09 6.80
CA ASN A 122 7.64 -14.42 7.30
C ASN A 122 6.46 -15.37 7.45
N ASN A 123 5.27 -14.84 7.73
CA ASN A 123 4.05 -15.60 7.75
C ASN A 123 3.39 -15.72 6.37
N GLY A 124 4.04 -15.32 5.27
CA GLY A 124 3.56 -15.53 3.90
C GLY A 124 2.32 -14.71 3.54
N PHE A 125 2.16 -13.52 4.12
CA PHE A 125 1.25 -12.50 3.59
C PHE A 125 1.92 -11.83 2.37
N PRO A 126 1.14 -11.39 1.37
CA PRO A 126 1.67 -10.88 0.11
C PRO A 126 2.15 -9.43 0.24
N LEU A 127 3.17 -9.22 1.06
CA LEU A 127 3.80 -7.92 1.33
C LEU A 127 5.26 -7.96 0.85
N LEU A 128 5.69 -6.92 0.17
CA LEU A 128 7.08 -6.73 -0.26
C LEU A 128 7.56 -5.37 0.25
N HIS A 129 8.80 -5.30 0.73
CA HIS A 129 9.46 -4.03 1.03
C HIS A 129 10.55 -3.77 -0.01
N ILE A 130 10.33 -2.79 -0.89
CA ILE A 130 11.18 -2.51 -2.06
C ILE A 130 11.48 -1.01 -2.08
N LYS A 131 12.75 -0.65 -1.89
CA LYS A 131 13.20 0.76 -1.85
C LYS A 131 13.52 1.33 -3.23
N ASP A 132 13.92 0.46 -4.15
CA ASP A 132 14.34 0.83 -5.50
C ASP A 132 13.15 1.00 -6.44
N CYS A 133 13.12 2.12 -7.18
CA CYS A 133 12.02 2.43 -8.08
C CYS A 133 11.93 1.46 -9.27
N GLU A 134 13.06 0.97 -9.80
CA GLU A 134 13.04 0.05 -10.94
C GLU A 134 12.48 -1.33 -10.54
N GLU A 135 12.85 -1.82 -9.37
CA GLU A 135 12.32 -3.08 -8.83
C GLU A 135 10.83 -2.94 -8.46
N ILE A 136 10.38 -1.79 -7.95
CA ILE A 136 8.93 -1.50 -7.76
C ILE A 136 8.19 -1.65 -9.09
N VAL A 137 8.71 -1.07 -10.17
CA VAL A 137 8.09 -1.16 -11.50
C VAL A 137 7.99 -2.61 -11.97
N LYS A 138 9.12 -3.34 -11.91
CA LYS A 138 9.19 -4.74 -12.33
C LYS A 138 8.21 -5.61 -11.55
N LYS A 139 8.20 -5.51 -10.22
CA LYS A 139 7.29 -6.29 -9.36
C LYS A 139 5.83 -5.91 -9.54
N SER A 140 5.54 -4.62 -9.73
CA SER A 140 4.18 -4.17 -10.05
C SER A 140 3.69 -4.78 -11.35
N ILE A 141 4.54 -4.82 -12.39
CA ILE A 141 4.19 -5.42 -13.69
C ILE A 141 3.94 -6.92 -13.56
N GLU A 142 4.79 -7.64 -12.83
CA GLU A 142 4.65 -9.07 -12.55
C GLU A 142 3.30 -9.36 -11.87
N ILE A 143 3.02 -8.67 -10.76
CA ILE A 143 1.79 -8.82 -9.98
C ILE A 143 0.56 -8.52 -10.83
N ILE A 144 0.53 -7.38 -11.51
CA ILE A 144 -0.63 -6.97 -12.32
C ILE A 144 -0.86 -7.96 -13.48
N SER A 145 0.20 -8.43 -14.13
CA SER A 145 0.11 -9.39 -15.26
C SER A 145 -0.48 -10.74 -14.82
N SER A 146 -0.17 -11.17 -13.60
CA SER A 146 -0.68 -12.44 -13.04
C SER A 146 -2.19 -12.43 -12.78
N LYS A 147 -2.87 -11.27 -12.89
CA LYS A 147 -4.30 -11.05 -12.61
C LYS A 147 -4.68 -11.64 -11.24
N PRO A 148 -4.61 -10.85 -10.13
CA PRO A 148 -4.83 -11.37 -8.78
C PRO A 148 -6.08 -12.23 -8.71
N ASN A 149 -5.98 -13.40 -8.09
CA ASN A 149 -7.08 -14.38 -8.06
C ASN A 149 -8.35 -13.72 -7.47
N SER A 150 -9.54 -14.08 -7.96
CA SER A 150 -10.81 -13.70 -7.30
C SER A 150 -10.98 -14.44 -5.97
N ASP A 151 -10.44 -15.67 -5.86
CA ASP A 151 -10.56 -16.51 -4.67
C ASP A 151 -9.37 -16.31 -3.70
N ARG A 152 -9.23 -15.08 -3.19
CA ARG A 152 -8.18 -14.73 -2.21
C ARG A 152 -8.49 -15.22 -0.80
N PHE A 153 -9.77 -15.35 -0.45
CA PHE A 153 -10.24 -15.73 0.89
C PHE A 153 -10.72 -17.17 0.91
N ASN A 154 -9.90 -18.06 0.36
CA ASN A 154 -10.17 -19.49 0.38
C ASN A 154 -10.09 -20.06 1.81
N ASN A 155 -10.53 -21.31 1.97
CA ASN A 155 -10.51 -21.98 3.27
C ASN A 155 -9.10 -22.05 3.86
N SER A 156 -8.06 -22.24 3.04
CA SER A 156 -6.67 -22.25 3.53
C SER A 156 -6.26 -20.92 4.14
N PHE A 157 -6.69 -19.79 3.55
CA PHE A 157 -6.42 -18.47 4.11
C PHE A 157 -7.16 -18.27 5.44
N LYS A 158 -8.44 -18.65 5.51
CA LYS A 158 -9.23 -18.58 6.75
C LYS A 158 -8.62 -19.41 7.88
N GLU A 159 -8.24 -20.65 7.59
CA GLU A 159 -7.60 -21.54 8.58
C GLU A 159 -6.23 -21.03 9.01
N LYS A 160 -5.50 -20.33 8.13
CA LYS A 160 -4.24 -19.67 8.49
C LYS A 160 -4.47 -18.50 9.45
N ILE A 161 -5.47 -17.65 9.19
CA ILE A 161 -5.81 -16.51 10.06
C ILE A 161 -6.23 -16.98 11.46
N LYS A 162 -7.03 -18.05 11.56
CA LYS A 162 -7.47 -18.62 12.84
C LYS A 162 -6.34 -19.11 13.76
N LYS A 163 -5.12 -19.29 13.23
CA LYS A 163 -3.96 -19.68 14.05
C LYS A 163 -3.35 -18.51 14.81
N PHE A 164 -3.65 -17.27 14.41
CA PHE A 164 -3.19 -16.09 15.12
C PHE A 164 -4.14 -15.78 16.27
N GLU A 165 -3.58 -15.18 17.31
CA GLU A 165 -4.32 -14.73 18.47
C GLU A 165 -5.32 -13.64 18.07
N ASN A 166 -6.47 -13.63 18.75
CA ASN A 166 -7.42 -12.52 18.64
C ASN A 166 -7.04 -11.45 19.66
N PRO A 167 -6.50 -10.28 19.23
CA PRO A 167 -6.07 -9.25 20.17
C PRO A 167 -7.24 -8.67 20.96
N ASN A 168 -8.46 -8.69 20.43
CA ASN A 168 -9.63 -8.24 21.19
C ASN A 168 -9.90 -9.14 22.39
N ASP A 169 -9.78 -10.46 22.21
CA ASP A 169 -10.00 -11.42 23.29
C ASP A 169 -8.90 -11.29 24.35
N ILE A 170 -7.63 -11.14 23.92
CA ILE A 170 -6.50 -10.93 24.83
C ILE A 170 -6.70 -9.65 25.64
N CYS A 171 -6.94 -8.52 24.97
CA CYS A 171 -7.11 -7.23 25.65
C CYS A 171 -8.33 -7.24 26.57
N PHE A 172 -9.45 -7.82 26.14
CA PHE A 172 -10.65 -7.92 26.96
C PHE A 172 -10.41 -8.75 28.22
N ASN A 173 -9.79 -9.93 28.08
CA ASN A 173 -9.48 -10.79 29.22
C ASN A 173 -8.51 -10.11 30.20
N PHE A 174 -7.46 -9.45 29.69
CA PHE A 174 -6.53 -8.70 30.52
C PHE A 174 -7.24 -7.61 31.34
N VAL A 175 -8.09 -6.80 30.71
CA VAL A 175 -8.83 -5.75 31.44
C VAL A 175 -9.78 -6.36 32.46
N ARG A 176 -10.54 -7.40 32.07
CA ARG A 176 -11.51 -8.05 32.95
C ARG A 176 -10.85 -8.67 34.18
N ASP A 177 -9.73 -9.37 33.99
CA ASP A 177 -9.12 -10.20 35.02
C ASP A 177 -8.11 -9.44 35.89
N ASP A 178 -7.45 -8.42 35.34
CA ASP A 178 -6.33 -7.74 36.03
C ASP A 178 -6.62 -6.27 36.42
N LEU A 179 -7.71 -5.66 35.93
CA LEU A 179 -8.00 -4.22 36.14
C LEU A 179 -9.38 -3.92 36.74
N ILE A 180 -10.28 -4.90 36.86
CA ILE A 180 -11.61 -4.73 37.48
C ILE A 180 -11.69 -5.53 38.80
N ASP A 181 -10.72 -5.28 39.68
CA ASP A 181 -10.80 -5.55 41.13
C ASP A 181 -11.08 -4.25 41.88
#